data_AF-A0A3D5U8P5-F1
#
_entry.id   AF-A0A3D5U8P5-F1
#
_cell.length_a   1.000
_cell.length_b   1.000
_cell.length_c   1.000
_cell.angle_alpha   90.00
_cell.angle_beta   90.00
_cell.angle_gamma   90.00
#
_symmetry.space_group_name_H-M   'P 1'
#
loop_
_entity.id
_entity.type
_entity.pdbx_description
1 polymer ?
#
loop_
_entity_poly.entity_id
_entity_poly.type
_entity_poly.pdbx_seq_one_letter_code
_entity_poly.pdbx_strand_id
1 'polypeptide(L)'
;LVVEDGPTLTHGEMTFGAGMVAAEKYGCADFVDPRPWAVGEIKETFEKYPDIGILLPAMGYSAQQIKDLEKTINATECDSVVIATPIDLRRIVKIKKPACQVQYELQEIGVPTIAEVLEGFATKKAAKKAAPKKAAPKKAAPKKK
;
A
#
# COMPACT_ATOMS: atom_id res chain seq x y z
N LEU A 1 -17.69 9.53 -1.91
CA LEU A 1 -16.41 10.11 -1.44
C LEU A 1 -15.36 9.02 -1.38
N VAL A 2 -14.17 9.24 -1.96
CA VAL A 2 -13.06 8.29 -1.88
C VAL A 2 -11.97 8.86 -0.97
N VAL A 3 -11.56 8.08 0.02
CA VAL A 3 -10.46 8.40 0.93
C VAL A 3 -9.29 7.48 0.59
N GLU A 4 -8.15 8.08 0.28
CA GLU A 4 -6.97 7.39 -0.24
C GLU A 4 -5.76 7.60 0.66
N ASP A 5 -4.76 6.75 0.46
CA ASP A 5 -3.47 6.91 1.11
C ASP A 5 -2.74 8.17 0.61
N GLY A 6 -2.52 9.12 1.52
CA GLY A 6 -1.94 10.43 1.18
C GLY A 6 -0.56 10.36 0.51
N PRO A 7 0.41 9.54 1.00
CA PRO A 7 1.72 9.40 0.38
C PRO A 7 1.69 8.94 -1.08
N THR A 8 0.79 8.00 -1.42
CA THR A 8 0.61 7.52 -2.81
C THR A 8 0.27 8.66 -3.76
N LEU A 9 -0.60 9.57 -3.33
CA LEU A 9 -1.10 10.67 -4.17
C LEU A 9 -0.19 11.91 -4.16
N THR A 10 0.62 12.09 -3.12
CA THR A 10 1.45 13.29 -2.95
C THR A 10 2.88 13.09 -3.42
N HIS A 11 3.42 11.88 -3.29
CA HIS A 11 4.82 11.56 -3.62
C HIS A 11 4.96 10.34 -4.54
N GLY A 12 3.89 9.56 -4.75
CA GLY A 12 3.92 8.32 -5.54
C GLY A 12 3.61 8.49 -7.02
N GLU A 13 3.41 9.73 -7.50
CA GLU A 13 3.10 10.06 -8.91
C GLU A 13 1.82 9.40 -9.48
N MET A 14 0.98 8.82 -8.63
CA MET A 14 -0.29 8.21 -9.03
C MET A 14 -1.42 9.24 -9.03
N THR A 15 -2.09 9.41 -10.17
CA THR A 15 -3.22 10.34 -10.34
C THR A 15 -4.56 9.74 -9.94
N PHE A 16 -4.62 8.42 -9.71
CA PHE A 16 -5.79 7.70 -9.23
C PHE A 16 -5.34 6.57 -8.29
N GLY A 17 -6.13 6.32 -7.24
CA GLY A 17 -5.83 5.29 -6.23
C GLY A 17 -6.72 4.05 -6.35
N ALA A 18 -6.50 3.07 -5.47
CA ALA A 18 -7.22 1.80 -5.47
C ALA A 18 -8.72 1.95 -5.23
N GLY A 19 -9.12 2.96 -4.46
CA GLY A 19 -10.51 3.30 -4.18
C GLY A 19 -11.25 3.80 -5.41
N MET A 20 -10.60 4.58 -6.28
CA MET A 20 -11.18 5.01 -7.56
C MET A 20 -11.45 3.81 -8.46
N VAL A 21 -10.44 2.97 -8.65
CA VAL A 21 -10.54 1.75 -9.49
C VAL A 21 -11.65 0.83 -8.97
N ALA A 22 -11.73 0.63 -7.65
CA ALA A 22 -12.77 -0.17 -7.05
C ALA A 22 -14.16 0.46 -7.24
N ALA A 23 -14.30 1.76 -7.00
CA ALA A 23 -15.57 2.46 -7.16
C ALA A 23 -16.08 2.38 -8.61
N GLU A 24 -15.24 2.63 -9.62
CA GLU A 24 -15.61 2.48 -11.03
C GLU A 24 -16.02 1.05 -11.36
N LYS A 25 -15.23 0.06 -10.92
CA LYS A 25 -15.51 -1.37 -11.15
C LYS A 25 -16.89 -1.79 -10.64
N TYR A 26 -17.35 -1.20 -9.54
CA TYR A 26 -18.66 -1.49 -8.93
C TYR A 26 -19.76 -0.50 -9.33
N GLY A 27 -19.54 0.31 -10.37
CA GLY A 27 -20.59 1.14 -10.99
C GLY A 27 -20.88 2.44 -10.24
N CYS A 28 -19.86 3.04 -9.63
CA CYS A 28 -19.97 4.40 -9.07
C CYS A 28 -20.44 5.38 -10.14
N ALA A 29 -21.52 6.11 -9.86
CA ALA A 29 -22.09 7.07 -10.81
C ALA A 29 -21.23 8.33 -10.94
N ASP A 30 -20.73 8.86 -9.83
CA ASP A 30 -19.90 10.06 -9.77
C ASP A 30 -19.03 10.10 -8.51
N PHE A 31 -17.94 10.85 -8.60
CA PHE A 31 -17.02 11.09 -7.50
C PHE A 31 -17.25 12.48 -6.89
N VAL A 32 -17.07 12.59 -5.57
CA VAL A 32 -17.30 13.84 -4.82
C VAL A 32 -15.97 14.45 -4.43
N ASP A 33 -15.72 15.68 -4.87
CA ASP A 33 -14.59 16.50 -4.44
C ASP A 33 -14.79 17.00 -3.00
N PRO A 34 -13.99 16.57 -2.01
CA PRO A 34 -14.15 16.96 -0.62
C PRO A 34 -13.70 18.40 -0.30
N ARG A 35 -13.02 19.11 -1.22
CA ARG A 35 -12.40 20.43 -0.96
C ARG A 35 -13.36 21.47 -0.36
N PRO A 36 -14.64 21.58 -0.77
CA PRO A 36 -15.58 22.53 -0.16
C PRO A 36 -15.82 22.30 1.34
N TRP A 37 -15.55 21.08 1.83
CA TRP A 37 -15.78 20.66 3.21
C TRP A 37 -14.49 20.41 3.99
N ALA A 38 -13.32 20.57 3.36
CA ALA A 38 -12.02 20.36 3.98
C ALA A 38 -11.75 21.38 5.09
N VAL A 39 -11.24 20.90 6.23
CA VAL A 39 -10.93 21.71 7.42
C VAL A 39 -9.55 21.39 7.98
N GLY A 40 -8.96 22.34 8.70
CA GLY A 40 -7.69 22.16 9.39
C GLY A 40 -6.57 21.67 8.48
N GLU A 41 -5.81 20.67 8.93
CA GLU A 41 -4.65 20.14 8.18
C GLU A 41 -5.03 19.52 6.83
N ILE A 42 -6.28 19.08 6.66
CA ILE A 42 -6.78 18.55 5.38
C ILE A 42 -6.88 19.67 4.34
N LYS A 43 -7.35 20.86 4.74
CA LYS A 43 -7.42 22.01 3.86
C LYS A 43 -6.03 22.46 3.44
N GLU A 44 -5.11 22.54 4.39
CA GLU A 44 -3.70 22.86 4.14
C GLU A 44 -3.04 21.84 3.21
N THR A 45 -3.43 20.57 3.30
CA THR A 45 -2.94 19.51 2.39
C THR A 45 -3.38 19.78 0.94
N PHE A 46 -4.63 20.16 0.70
CA PHE A 46 -5.08 20.51 -0.65
C PHE A 46 -4.41 21.77 -1.20
N GLU A 47 -4.10 22.74 -0.34
CA GLU A 47 -3.35 23.94 -0.72
C GLU A 47 -1.90 23.60 -1.09
N LYS A 48 -1.28 22.69 -0.35
CA LYS A 48 0.09 22.23 -0.59
C LYS A 48 0.21 21.32 -1.82
N TYR A 49 -0.81 20.54 -2.11
CA TYR A 49 -0.83 19.55 -3.19
C TYR A 49 -2.10 19.73 -4.04
N PRO A 50 -2.15 20.75 -4.90
CA PRO A 50 -3.36 21.08 -5.68
C PRO A 50 -3.75 20.00 -6.70
N ASP A 51 -2.80 19.14 -7.08
CA ASP A 51 -2.95 18.14 -8.16
C ASP A 51 -3.49 16.78 -7.68
N ILE A 52 -3.78 16.61 -6.37
CA ILE A 52 -4.41 15.39 -5.80
C ILE A 52 -5.78 15.08 -6.43
N GLY A 53 -6.38 16.06 -7.11
CA GLY A 53 -7.72 15.95 -7.67
C GLY A 53 -8.79 15.89 -6.59
N ILE A 54 -9.80 15.05 -6.81
CA ILE A 54 -11.03 14.93 -6.01
C ILE A 54 -10.93 13.91 -4.87
N LEU A 55 -9.72 13.41 -4.60
CA LEU A 55 -9.45 12.40 -3.59
C LEU A 55 -9.27 13.05 -2.22
N LEU A 56 -9.78 12.44 -1.15
CA LEU A 56 -9.48 12.87 0.21
C LEU A 56 -8.20 12.19 0.71
N PRO A 57 -7.07 12.90 0.87
CA PRO A 57 -5.82 12.29 1.33
C PRO A 57 -5.83 12.03 2.84
N ALA A 58 -5.57 10.79 3.24
CA ALA A 58 -5.22 10.45 4.61
C ALA A 58 -3.70 10.58 4.81
N MET A 59 -3.24 11.76 5.25
CA MET A 59 -1.81 12.07 5.39
C MET A 59 -1.18 11.51 6.68
N GLY A 60 -1.99 11.26 7.70
CA GLY A 60 -1.52 10.80 9.01
C GLY A 60 -2.67 10.62 9.99
N TYR A 61 -2.31 10.15 11.19
CA TYR A 61 -3.27 9.73 12.23
C TYR A 61 -2.97 10.36 13.59
N SER A 62 -2.42 11.59 13.62
CA SER A 62 -2.38 12.37 14.85
C SER A 62 -3.81 12.65 15.35
N ALA A 63 -3.98 12.99 16.62
CA ALA A 63 -5.31 13.27 17.18
C ALA A 63 -6.02 14.42 16.43
N GLN A 64 -5.27 15.42 16.00
CA GLN A 64 -5.79 16.54 15.21
C GLN A 64 -6.16 16.10 13.79
N GLN A 65 -5.31 15.32 13.13
CA GLN A 65 -5.57 14.78 11.79
C GLN A 65 -6.80 13.89 11.75
N ILE A 66 -6.96 13.00 12.73
CA ILE A 66 -8.14 12.14 12.85
C ILE A 66 -9.41 12.99 12.99
N LYS A 67 -9.36 14.05 13.79
CA LYS A 67 -10.51 14.94 14.02
C LYS A 67 -10.88 15.74 12.77
N ASP A 68 -9.89 16.26 12.05
CA ASP A 68 -10.10 17.01 10.81
C ASP A 68 -10.59 16.10 9.68
N LEU A 69 -10.06 14.87 9.60
CA LEU A 69 -10.52 13.83 8.67
C LEU A 69 -11.97 13.44 8.98
N GLU A 70 -12.31 13.19 10.24
CA GLU A 70 -13.68 12.88 10.67
C GLU A 70 -14.66 13.99 10.29
N LYS A 71 -14.30 15.25 10.59
CA LYS A 71 -15.14 16.41 10.31
C LYS A 71 -15.32 16.60 8.81
N THR A 72 -14.25 16.47 8.02
CA THR A 72 -14.29 16.58 6.55
C THR A 72 -15.17 15.49 5.95
N ILE A 73 -14.96 14.22 6.31
CA ILE A 73 -15.76 13.09 5.80
C ILE A 73 -17.24 13.27 6.14
N ASN A 74 -17.55 13.65 7.38
CA ASN A 74 -18.94 13.76 7.82
C ASN A 74 -19.65 15.00 7.24
N ALA A 75 -18.93 16.07 6.93
CA ALA A 75 -19.48 17.26 6.27
C ALA A 75 -19.66 17.08 4.75
N THR A 76 -18.80 16.29 4.09
CA THR A 76 -18.81 16.11 2.63
C THR A 76 -20.12 15.50 2.13
N GLU A 77 -20.85 16.17 1.26
CA GLU A 77 -22.12 15.65 0.72
C GLU A 77 -21.87 14.47 -0.23
N CYS A 78 -22.14 13.26 0.24
CA CYS A 78 -22.00 12.02 -0.54
C CYS A 78 -22.87 10.91 0.04
N ASP A 79 -23.23 9.93 -0.80
CA ASP A 79 -24.05 8.79 -0.40
C ASP A 79 -23.26 7.71 0.35
N SER A 80 -21.99 7.53 0.01
CA SER A 80 -21.11 6.54 0.63
C SER A 80 -19.64 6.96 0.61
N VAL A 81 -18.85 6.33 1.50
CA VAL A 81 -17.42 6.55 1.68
C VAL A 81 -16.66 5.27 1.32
N VAL A 82 -15.75 5.37 0.37
CA VAL A 82 -14.83 4.30 -0.03
C VAL A 82 -13.48 4.56 0.64
N ILE A 83 -13.02 3.62 1.45
CA ILE A 83 -11.77 3.73 2.22
C ILE A 83 -10.70 2.88 1.57
N ALA A 84 -9.72 3.51 0.92
CA ALA A 84 -8.60 2.86 0.25
C ALA A 84 -7.26 3.15 0.95
N THR A 85 -7.30 3.35 2.27
CA THR A 85 -6.12 3.47 3.13
C THR A 85 -5.61 2.10 3.59
N PRO A 86 -4.32 1.95 3.96
CA PRO A 86 -3.76 0.69 4.43
C PRO A 86 -4.47 0.10 5.67
N ILE A 87 -5.04 0.97 6.51
CA ILE A 87 -5.88 0.58 7.64
C ILE A 87 -7.35 0.87 7.36
N ASP A 88 -8.26 0.16 8.03
CA ASP A 88 -9.68 0.51 8.03
C ASP A 88 -9.92 1.74 8.91
N LEU A 89 -10.20 2.89 8.29
CA LEU A 89 -10.44 4.16 8.99
C LEU A 89 -11.60 4.08 9.98
N ARG A 90 -12.58 3.18 9.80
CA ARG A 90 -13.71 3.01 10.73
C ARG A 90 -13.26 2.60 12.13
N ARG A 91 -12.01 2.16 12.29
CA ARG A 91 -11.41 1.81 13.59
C ARG A 91 -10.97 3.02 14.40
N ILE A 92 -10.76 4.17 13.75
CA ILE A 92 -10.19 5.37 14.38
C ILE A 92 -10.99 6.65 14.10
N VAL A 93 -11.85 6.65 13.08
CA VAL A 93 -12.71 7.75 12.67
C VAL A 93 -14.17 7.32 12.74
N LYS A 94 -15.02 8.13 13.36
CA LYS A 94 -16.47 7.88 13.41
C LYS A 94 -17.16 8.41 12.15
N ILE A 95 -17.20 7.56 11.13
CA ILE A 95 -17.91 7.85 9.87
C ILE A 95 -19.40 7.62 10.05
N LYS A 96 -20.22 8.66 9.84
CA LYS A 96 -21.69 8.59 9.99
C LYS A 96 -22.41 8.12 8.73
N LYS A 97 -21.69 8.02 7.61
CA LYS A 97 -22.20 7.62 6.30
C LYS A 97 -21.90 6.13 6.05
N PRO A 98 -22.66 5.44 5.17
CA PRO A 98 -22.28 4.10 4.72
C PRO A 98 -20.83 4.07 4.22
N ALA A 99 -20.04 3.12 4.71
CA ALA A 99 -18.61 3.09 4.42
C ALA A 99 -18.08 1.66 4.23
N CYS A 100 -17.27 1.45 3.19
CA CYS A 100 -16.59 0.19 2.90
C CYS A 100 -15.08 0.40 2.75
N GLN A 101 -14.31 -0.62 3.11
CA GLN A 101 -12.87 -0.63 2.89
C GLN A 101 -12.56 -1.39 1.58
N VAL A 102 -11.67 -0.82 0.79
CA VAL A 102 -11.05 -1.45 -0.37
C VAL A 102 -9.70 -2.01 0.04
N GLN A 103 -9.46 -3.26 -0.32
CA GLN A 103 -8.18 -3.92 -0.14
C GLN A 103 -7.65 -4.31 -1.52
N TYR A 104 -6.34 -4.22 -1.68
CA TYR A 104 -5.63 -4.65 -2.88
C TYR A 104 -4.38 -5.43 -2.47
N GLU A 105 -3.98 -6.35 -3.32
CA GLU A 105 -2.79 -7.16 -3.13
C GLU A 105 -1.93 -7.07 -4.39
N LEU A 106 -0.61 -7.19 -4.22
CA LEU A 106 0.31 -7.27 -5.34
C LEU A 106 0.05 -8.57 -6.10
N GLN A 107 -0.17 -8.46 -7.41
CA GLN A 107 -0.24 -9.59 -8.31
C GLN A 107 0.93 -9.53 -9.29
N GLU A 108 1.78 -10.56 -9.29
CA GLU A 108 2.85 -10.71 -10.28
C GLU A 108 2.25 -11.20 -11.61
N ILE A 109 2.51 -10.49 -12.71
CA ILE A 109 1.92 -10.76 -14.05
C ILE A 109 2.94 -11.46 -14.97
N GLY A 110 4.04 -12.01 -14.43
CA GLY A 110 5.12 -12.59 -15.23
C GLY A 110 5.91 -13.67 -14.52
N VAL A 111 6.76 -14.35 -15.29
CA VAL A 111 7.68 -15.39 -14.81
C VAL A 111 9.13 -15.06 -15.21
N PRO A 112 10.12 -15.46 -14.39
CA PRO A 112 9.95 -16.12 -13.11
C PRO A 112 9.45 -15.16 -12.02
N THR A 113 8.65 -15.68 -11.09
CA THR A 113 8.17 -14.90 -9.93
C THR A 113 9.29 -14.64 -8.91
N ILE A 114 9.12 -13.67 -8.01
CA ILE A 114 10.08 -13.46 -6.91
C ILE A 114 10.24 -14.74 -6.09
N ALA A 115 9.13 -15.43 -5.82
CA ALA A 115 9.14 -16.71 -5.11
C ALA A 115 10.00 -17.77 -5.82
N GLU A 116 9.83 -17.93 -7.13
CA GLU A 116 10.61 -18.88 -7.95
C GLU A 116 12.10 -18.54 -7.98
N VAL A 117 12.44 -17.25 -8.08
CA VAL A 117 13.83 -16.80 -8.02
C VAL A 117 14.44 -17.14 -6.65
N LEU A 118 13.73 -16.84 -5.55
CA LEU A 118 14.20 -17.11 -4.19
C LEU A 118 14.39 -18.61 -3.94
N GLU A 119 13.50 -19.45 -4.44
CA GLU A 119 13.64 -20.91 -4.37
C GLU A 119 14.90 -21.40 -5.09
N GLY A 120 15.16 -20.88 -6.30
CA GLY A 120 16.38 -21.15 -7.06
C GLY A 120 17.66 -20.69 -6.35
N PHE A 121 17.59 -19.61 -5.57
CA PHE A 121 18.72 -19.14 -4.75
C PHE A 121 18.96 -20.02 -3.51
N ALA A 122 17.90 -20.40 -2.80
CA ALA A 122 17.98 -21.22 -1.59
C ALA A 122 18.54 -22.61 -1.89
N THR A 123 18.07 -23.24 -2.98
CA THR A 123 18.52 -24.55 -3.45
C THR A 123 19.99 -24.55 -3.87
N LYS A 124 20.45 -23.52 -4.61
CA LYS A 124 21.87 -23.36 -4.99
C LYS A 124 22.79 -23.20 -3.78
N LYS A 125 22.36 -22.49 -2.72
CA LYS A 125 23.13 -22.37 -1.47
C LYS A 125 23.19 -23.69 -0.69
N ALA A 126 22.08 -24.43 -0.62
CA ALA A 126 22.03 -25.74 0.04
C ALA A 126 22.97 -26.75 -0.66
N ALA A 127 22.95 -26.80 -2.00
CA ALA A 127 23.86 -27.65 -2.78
C ALA A 127 25.34 -27.31 -2.56
N LYS A 128 25.68 -26.02 -2.40
CA LYS A 128 27.05 -25.57 -2.10
C LYS A 128 27.51 -25.95 -0.67
N LYS A 129 26.59 -26.09 0.29
CA LYS A 129 26.87 -26.54 1.66
C LYS A 129 27.07 -28.06 1.76
N ALA A 130 26.43 -28.83 0.87
CA ALA A 130 26.48 -30.29 0.86
C ALA A 130 27.67 -30.89 0.07
N ALA A 131 28.47 -30.07 -0.62
CA ALA A 131 29.61 -30.56 -1.37
C ALA A 131 30.70 -31.15 -0.43
N PRO A 132 31.18 -32.39 -0.66
CA PRO A 132 32.15 -33.03 0.21
C PRO A 132 33.48 -32.26 0.19
N LYS A 133 34.06 -32.01 1.38
CA LYS A 133 35.42 -31.47 1.50
C LYS A 133 36.38 -32.44 0.78
N LYS A 134 37.06 -31.97 -0.26
CA LYS A 134 38.10 -32.75 -0.96
C LYS A 134 39.10 -33.28 0.09
N ALA A 135 39.20 -34.59 0.22
CA ALA A 135 40.16 -35.23 1.12
C ALA A 135 41.59 -34.88 0.68
N ALA A 136 42.43 -34.49 1.63
CA ALA A 136 43.83 -34.19 1.39
C ALA A 136 44.57 -35.43 0.84
N PRO A 137 45.50 -35.26 -0.12
CA PRO A 137 46.21 -36.40 -0.70
C PRO A 137 47.07 -37.09 0.37
N LYS A 138 46.84 -38.40 0.58
CA LYS A 138 47.66 -39.22 1.48
C LYS A 138 49.09 -39.26 0.94
N LYS A 139 50.05 -38.72 1.70
CA LYS A 139 51.49 -38.87 1.41
C LYS A 139 51.85 -40.35 1.47
N ALA A 140 52.40 -40.88 0.38
CA ALA A 140 52.93 -42.24 0.32
C ALA A 140 54.13 -42.38 1.28
N ALA A 141 54.08 -43.39 2.15
CA ALA A 141 55.19 -43.73 3.04
C ALA A 141 56.30 -44.47 2.26
N PRO A 142 57.59 -44.24 2.56
CA PRO A 142 58.69 -44.88 1.84
C PRO A 142 58.85 -46.34 2.27
N LYS A 143 58.97 -47.24 1.30
CA LYS A 143 59.32 -48.65 1.52
C LYS A 143 60.73 -48.74 2.08
N LYS A 144 60.91 -49.32 3.26
CA LYS A 144 62.23 -49.74 3.77
C LYS A 144 62.58 -51.12 3.21
N LYS A 145 63.83 -51.25 2.74
CA LYS A 145 64.50 -52.51 2.43
C LYS A 145 64.88 -53.25 3.71
#